data_AF-A0A6B1HB47-F1
#
_entry.id   AF-A0A6B1HB47-F1
#
_cell.length_a   1.000
_cell.length_b   1.000
_cell.length_c   1.000
_cell.angle_alpha   90.00
_cell.angle_beta   90.00
_cell.angle_gamma   90.00
#
_symmetry.space_group_name_H-M   'P 1'
#
loop_
_entity.id
_entity.type
_entity.pdbx_description
1 polymer ?
#
loop_
_entity_poly.entity_id
_entity_poly.type
_entity_poly.pdbx_seq_one_letter_code
_entity_poly.pdbx_strand_id
1 'polypeptide(L)'
;MLLGVRHESPRGEIDFETELFVSDPAWMDDHRVFDHVLAPGALYGAMAASVGLAEGATSAVVEDLQMRNPLVFPTASADDAKDGSTVGRKVQVVVASAKGGGASQHVEIFSKGDGEEDWTLHAEAEVSEVATRRVESESADFEGLRRRLSPGDVAAFYRAKVETGIQLGPSFQTLEAFWSGAGEALGEVTLPEGVDALDGAVHPILLDGCFQVFSAARSHDDSGDSIPYLPFGWERLWLTGPLPERVICHVRLKERPNESADDDTDAEREVVTGDLRIYDSKGVELGGLEGYTVKRATRAALLAAVEGLNDLLYQVVWRDGPLTPAIVPADFLPNPAAVADQSGVFADYLGDEGVGAETRAELLADLELLSWRLALSTLDRLGWRRQRGERVDAVALRRQLNVLDEHERLFRRLLEMLARSAVVKGSGDGFEVLVGSGDALPSPLPDDEEAAAEGIEAAYPHGSTEIGLFRRCAGALPEVLRGEADALTLLFSSGEPSAADLYLKAPVARAA
;
A
#
# COMPACT_ATOMS: atom_id res chain seq x y z
N MET A 1 -16.00 30.67 12.14
CA MET A 1 -15.72 30.21 13.52
C MET A 1 -15.39 28.72 13.44
N LEU A 2 -14.23 28.27 13.95
CA LEU A 2 -13.70 26.92 13.70
C LEU A 2 -14.60 25.77 14.18
N LEU A 3 -15.30 25.97 15.31
CA LEU A 3 -16.14 24.94 15.92
C LEU A 3 -17.54 24.85 15.29
N GLY A 4 -18.01 25.90 14.62
CA GLY A 4 -19.36 25.95 14.06
C GLY A 4 -20.46 26.09 15.13
N VAL A 5 -21.53 25.31 15.00
CA VAL A 5 -22.76 25.39 15.80
C VAL A 5 -22.65 24.51 17.06
N ARG A 6 -22.92 25.09 18.24
CA ARG A 6 -22.95 24.36 19.50
C ARG A 6 -24.30 23.68 19.72
N HIS A 7 -24.25 22.40 20.09
CA HIS A 7 -25.38 21.61 20.54
C HIS A 7 -25.12 21.11 21.97
N GLU A 8 -26.20 20.91 22.72
CA GLU A 8 -26.13 20.41 24.09
C GLU A 8 -27.07 19.23 24.25
N SER A 9 -26.51 18.10 24.64
CA SER A 9 -27.24 16.88 24.92
C SER A 9 -27.91 16.97 26.30
N PRO A 10 -29.12 16.42 26.49
CA PRO A 10 -29.73 16.27 27.81
C PRO A 10 -28.90 15.46 28.82
N ARG A 11 -27.84 14.78 28.35
CA ARG A 11 -26.85 14.07 29.18
C ARG A 11 -25.69 14.95 29.66
N GLY A 12 -25.66 16.22 29.28
CA GLY A 12 -24.63 17.19 29.64
C GLY A 12 -23.35 17.07 28.81
N GLU A 13 -23.40 16.35 27.69
CA GLU A 13 -22.38 16.37 26.64
C GLU A 13 -22.63 17.56 25.72
N ILE A 14 -21.55 18.20 25.27
CA ILE A 14 -21.60 19.32 24.34
C ILE A 14 -20.94 18.87 23.06
N ASP A 15 -21.58 19.11 21.93
CA ASP A 15 -20.96 18.90 20.63
C ASP A 15 -20.97 20.20 19.84
N PHE A 16 -19.94 20.39 19.02
CA PHE A 16 -19.87 21.47 18.05
C PHE A 16 -19.81 20.87 16.65
N GLU A 17 -20.68 21.35 15.77
CA GLU A 17 -20.79 20.86 14.40
C GLU A 17 -20.43 21.96 13.39
N THR A 18 -19.54 21.62 12.46
CA THR A 18 -19.23 22.46 11.29
C THR A 18 -19.11 21.59 10.04
N GLU A 19 -19.23 22.21 8.87
CA GLU A 19 -18.89 21.57 7.61
C GLU A 19 -17.60 22.19 7.08
N LEU A 20 -16.71 21.34 6.56
CA LEU A 20 -15.49 21.76 5.89
C LEU A 20 -15.54 21.29 4.44
N PHE A 21 -15.01 22.10 3.54
CA PHE A 21 -14.89 21.83 2.12
C PHE A 21 -13.45 22.14 1.67
N VAL A 22 -13.04 21.58 0.53
CA VAL A 22 -11.76 21.96 -0.10
C VAL A 22 -11.70 23.46 -0.38
N SER A 23 -12.84 24.08 -0.71
CA SER A 23 -12.95 25.51 -1.00
C SER A 23 -13.33 26.38 0.20
N ASP A 24 -13.69 25.79 1.34
CA ASP A 24 -14.13 26.53 2.53
C ASP A 24 -13.68 25.81 3.81
N PRO A 25 -12.73 26.38 4.57
CA PRO A 25 -12.10 27.68 4.36
C PRO A 25 -11.20 27.73 3.11
N ALA A 26 -11.04 28.92 2.52
CA ALA A 26 -10.33 29.13 1.24
C ALA A 26 -8.88 28.61 1.22
N TRP A 27 -8.28 28.41 2.39
CA TRP A 27 -6.93 27.89 2.56
C TRP A 27 -6.85 26.37 2.61
N MET A 28 -7.96 25.62 2.71
CA MET A 28 -7.93 24.16 2.90
C MET A 28 -7.19 23.45 1.75
N ASP A 29 -7.40 23.90 0.50
CA ASP A 29 -6.75 23.34 -0.69
C ASP A 29 -5.22 23.52 -0.74
N ASP A 30 -4.69 24.46 0.05
CA ASP A 30 -3.26 24.77 0.12
C ASP A 30 -2.48 23.82 1.04
N HIS A 31 -3.12 22.87 1.72
CA HIS A 31 -2.42 21.87 2.53
C HIS A 31 -2.58 20.46 1.93
N ARG A 32 -1.59 20.07 1.11
CA ARG A 32 -1.60 18.81 0.37
C ARG A 32 -0.44 17.88 0.74
N VAL A 33 -0.75 16.60 0.92
CA VAL A 33 0.24 15.54 1.17
C VAL A 33 0.02 14.40 0.19
N PHE A 34 1.04 14.06 -0.59
CA PHE A 34 1.00 13.10 -1.68
C PHE A 34 -0.16 13.35 -2.67
N ASP A 35 -0.38 14.62 -3.03
CA ASP A 35 -1.46 15.13 -3.90
C ASP A 35 -2.89 15.08 -3.33
N HIS A 36 -3.06 14.63 -2.09
CA HIS A 36 -4.36 14.67 -1.39
C HIS A 36 -4.50 15.93 -0.53
N VAL A 37 -5.69 16.53 -0.50
CA VAL A 37 -6.01 17.64 0.40
C VAL A 37 -6.27 17.08 1.80
N LEU A 38 -5.45 17.49 2.77
CA LEU A 38 -5.51 17.02 4.15
C LEU A 38 -5.77 18.20 5.07
N ALA A 39 -6.62 18.02 6.08
CA ALA A 39 -6.65 18.96 7.18
C ALA A 39 -5.28 18.96 7.90
N PRO A 40 -4.68 20.13 8.18
CA PRO A 40 -3.41 20.20 8.88
C PRO A 40 -3.57 19.70 10.32
N GLY A 41 -2.55 19.06 10.88
CA GLY A 41 -2.59 18.61 12.28
C GLY A 41 -2.84 19.74 13.28
N ALA A 42 -2.43 20.97 12.92
CA ALA A 42 -2.68 22.18 13.70
C ALA A 42 -4.17 22.54 13.81
N LEU A 43 -5.02 22.08 12.87
CA LEU A 43 -6.47 22.30 12.93
C LEU A 43 -7.07 21.64 14.18
N TYR A 44 -6.66 20.40 14.49
CA TYR A 44 -7.16 19.68 15.66
C TYR A 44 -6.78 20.40 16.96
N GLY A 45 -5.55 20.90 17.05
CA GLY A 45 -5.09 21.68 18.20
C GLY A 45 -5.84 23.00 18.35
N ALA A 46 -6.10 23.69 17.24
CA ALA A 46 -6.88 24.92 17.24
C ALA A 46 -8.35 24.67 17.64
N MET A 47 -8.97 23.59 17.16
CA MET A 47 -10.33 23.19 17.56
C MET A 47 -10.39 22.84 19.05
N ALA A 48 -9.49 22.00 19.54
CA ALA A 48 -9.43 21.63 20.97
C ALA A 48 -9.17 22.85 21.87
N ALA A 49 -8.24 23.73 21.49
CA ALA A 49 -8.00 24.97 22.23
C ALA A 49 -9.22 25.90 22.21
N SER A 50 -9.96 25.95 21.09
CA SER A 50 -11.19 26.74 20.98
C SER A 50 -12.30 26.24 21.91
N VAL A 51 -12.32 24.95 22.27
CA VAL A 51 -13.22 24.43 23.31
C VAL A 51 -12.87 25.03 24.67
N GLY A 52 -11.59 25.07 25.03
CA GLY A 52 -11.13 25.65 26.30
C GLY A 52 -11.27 27.18 26.37
N LEU A 53 -11.26 27.85 25.22
CA LEU A 53 -11.52 29.30 25.09
C LEU A 53 -13.02 29.63 24.98
N ALA A 54 -13.88 28.62 24.80
CA ALA A 54 -15.31 28.83 24.80
C ALA A 54 -15.76 29.41 26.16
N GLU A 55 -16.90 30.10 26.17
CA GLU A 55 -17.47 30.68 27.38
C GLU A 55 -16.67 31.84 28.02
N GLY A 56 -15.69 32.40 27.29
CA GLY A 56 -15.04 33.67 27.64
C GLY A 56 -13.70 33.54 28.38
N ALA A 57 -13.17 32.31 28.47
CA ALA A 57 -11.80 32.10 28.91
C ALA A 57 -10.81 32.75 27.94
N THR A 58 -9.65 33.15 28.48
CA THR A 58 -8.59 33.82 27.69
C THR A 58 -7.35 32.94 27.51
N SER A 59 -7.34 31.76 28.12
CA SER A 59 -6.24 30.82 28.09
C SER A 59 -6.77 29.40 27.96
N ALA A 60 -5.98 28.52 27.34
CA ALA A 60 -6.35 27.13 27.17
C ALA A 60 -5.12 26.23 27.30
N VAL A 61 -5.34 25.03 27.84
CA VAL A 61 -4.40 23.92 27.82
C VAL A 61 -5.07 22.77 27.10
N VAL A 62 -4.36 22.18 26.14
CA VAL A 62 -4.73 20.94 25.45
C VAL A 62 -3.64 19.92 25.75
N GLU A 63 -3.95 18.95 26.62
CA GLU A 63 -3.05 17.88 27.04
C GLU A 63 -3.36 16.59 26.27
N ASP A 64 -2.33 15.75 26.12
CA ASP A 64 -2.43 14.41 25.55
C ASP A 64 -3.14 14.34 24.18
N LEU A 65 -2.92 15.34 23.32
CA LEU A 65 -3.53 15.31 21.99
C LEU A 65 -2.90 14.22 21.13
N GLN A 66 -3.73 13.28 20.67
CA GLN A 66 -3.33 12.19 19.79
C GLN A 66 -4.09 12.27 18.47
N MET A 67 -3.36 12.23 17.36
CA MET A 67 -3.96 12.13 16.02
C MET A 67 -4.10 10.65 15.64
N ARG A 68 -5.34 10.23 15.37
CA ARG A 68 -5.71 8.85 15.06
C ARG A 68 -5.73 8.57 13.56
N ASN A 69 -6.47 9.39 12.81
CA ASN A 69 -6.63 9.25 11.37
C ASN A 69 -6.57 10.62 10.69
N PRO A 70 -5.95 10.75 9.51
CA PRO A 70 -5.97 12.01 8.76
C PRO A 70 -7.39 12.32 8.26
N LEU A 71 -7.79 13.59 8.33
CA LEU A 71 -9.01 14.09 7.68
C LEU A 71 -8.66 14.44 6.24
N VAL A 72 -9.11 13.61 5.30
CA VAL A 72 -8.81 13.73 3.87
C VAL A 72 -10.05 14.13 3.10
N PHE A 73 -9.88 15.10 2.19
CA PHE A 73 -10.92 15.53 1.28
C PHE A 73 -10.76 14.80 -0.06
N PRO A 74 -11.80 14.10 -0.55
CA PRO A 74 -11.75 13.43 -1.83
C PRO A 74 -11.40 14.43 -2.94
N THR A 75 -10.48 14.06 -3.82
CA THR A 75 -10.22 14.84 -5.03
C THR A 75 -11.39 14.57 -5.97
N ALA A 76 -12.13 15.63 -6.36
CA ALA A 76 -13.25 15.50 -7.27
C ALA A 76 -12.82 14.68 -8.50
N SER A 77 -13.46 13.54 -8.73
CA SER A 77 -13.27 12.79 -9.96
C SER A 77 -13.77 13.65 -11.14
N ALA A 78 -13.26 13.39 -12.35
CA ALA A 78 -13.73 14.11 -13.53
C ALA A 78 -15.25 13.96 -13.77
N ASP A 79 -15.90 12.99 -13.13
CA ASP A 79 -17.36 12.80 -13.14
C ASP A 79 -18.10 13.66 -12.09
N ASP A 80 -17.48 14.01 -10.95
CA ASP A 80 -18.07 14.87 -9.89
C ASP A 80 -18.16 16.35 -10.30
N ALA A 81 -17.31 16.76 -11.26
CA ALA A 81 -17.31 18.12 -11.81
C ALA A 81 -18.59 18.46 -12.60
N LYS A 82 -19.47 17.48 -12.90
CA LYS A 82 -20.71 17.71 -13.65
C LYS A 82 -21.87 18.23 -12.80
N ASP A 83 -21.87 17.98 -11.49
CA ASP A 83 -22.94 18.44 -10.58
C ASP A 83 -22.53 19.65 -9.74
N GLY A 84 -21.26 20.06 -9.78
CA GLY A 84 -20.77 21.23 -9.04
C GLY A 84 -20.82 21.08 -7.52
N SER A 85 -21.13 19.89 -6.99
CA SER A 85 -21.12 19.61 -5.56
C SER A 85 -19.69 19.32 -5.10
N THR A 86 -19.08 20.26 -4.39
CA THR A 86 -17.88 19.99 -3.60
C THR A 86 -18.24 19.01 -2.47
N VAL A 87 -17.59 17.84 -2.42
CA VAL A 87 -17.81 16.86 -1.35
C VAL A 87 -17.31 17.46 -0.03
N GLY A 88 -18.24 17.80 0.85
CA GLY A 88 -17.94 18.31 2.19
C GLY A 88 -17.62 17.19 3.17
N ARG A 89 -16.97 17.56 4.27
CA ARG A 89 -16.81 16.73 5.46
C ARG A 89 -17.57 17.41 6.59
N LYS A 90 -18.58 16.74 7.13
CA LYS A 90 -19.18 17.15 8.39
C LYS A 90 -18.20 16.82 9.50
N VAL A 91 -17.85 17.80 10.33
CA VAL A 91 -16.92 17.66 11.45
C VAL A 91 -17.67 17.91 12.75
N GLN A 92 -17.48 17.01 13.71
CA GLN A 92 -18.03 17.15 15.06
C GLN A 92 -16.92 17.13 16.10
N VAL A 93 -16.93 18.13 16.98
CA VAL A 93 -16.07 18.19 18.17
C VAL A 93 -16.93 17.86 19.38
N VAL A 94 -16.76 16.66 19.94
CA VAL A 94 -17.53 16.15 21.07
C VAL A 94 -16.77 16.40 22.36
N VAL A 95 -17.42 17.03 23.33
CA VAL A 95 -16.88 17.36 24.65
C VAL A 95 -17.64 16.56 25.69
N ALA A 96 -16.94 15.63 26.33
CA ALA A 96 -17.52 14.76 27.34
C ALA A 96 -18.08 15.57 28.52
N SER A 97 -19.21 15.11 29.05
CA SER A 97 -19.82 15.73 30.24
C SER A 97 -18.86 15.70 31.43
N ALA A 98 -18.60 16.87 32.02
CA ALA A 98 -17.80 17.00 33.24
C ALA A 98 -18.52 16.34 34.43
N LYS A 99 -18.42 15.02 34.57
CA LYS A 99 -18.95 14.29 35.73
C LYS A 99 -18.08 14.54 36.94
N GLY A 100 -18.44 15.58 37.69
CA GLY A 100 -17.95 15.83 39.05
C GLY A 100 -16.69 16.69 39.10
N GLY A 101 -16.86 18.00 39.00
CA GLY A 101 -15.93 19.01 39.53
C GLY A 101 -14.48 18.99 39.02
N GLY A 102 -14.15 18.16 38.02
CA GLY A 102 -12.83 18.13 37.38
C GLY A 102 -12.66 19.32 36.44
N ALA A 103 -11.46 19.91 36.45
CA ALA A 103 -11.09 21.06 35.62
C ALA A 103 -10.70 20.67 34.17
N SER A 104 -10.65 19.38 33.84
CA SER A 104 -10.33 18.85 32.51
C SER A 104 -11.55 18.21 31.86
N GLN A 105 -11.71 18.42 30.56
CA GLN A 105 -12.75 17.84 29.72
C GLN A 105 -12.13 17.06 28.57
N HIS A 106 -12.55 15.81 28.41
CA HIS A 106 -12.16 15.00 27.27
C HIS A 106 -12.83 15.51 25.99
N VAL A 107 -12.06 15.67 24.92
CA VAL A 107 -12.50 16.18 23.62
C VAL A 107 -12.11 15.20 22.53
N GLU A 108 -13.07 14.85 21.67
CA GLU A 108 -12.88 14.01 20.49
C GLU A 108 -13.32 14.76 19.23
N ILE A 109 -12.56 14.62 18.14
CA ILE A 109 -12.83 15.28 16.86
C ILE A 109 -13.10 14.21 15.81
N PHE A 110 -14.32 14.20 15.29
CA PHE A 110 -14.79 13.26 14.28
C PHE A 110 -15.09 13.95 12.96
N SER A 111 -15.05 13.19 11.86
CA SER A 111 -15.69 13.62 10.63
C SER A 111 -16.45 12.49 9.95
N LYS A 112 -17.34 12.90 9.05
CA LYS A 112 -18.14 12.02 8.20
C LYS A 112 -18.40 12.69 6.86
N GLY A 113 -18.16 11.97 5.76
CA GLY A 113 -18.52 12.38 4.41
C GLY A 113 -19.96 12.01 4.04
N ASP A 114 -20.45 12.62 2.97
CA ASP A 114 -21.75 12.28 2.39
C ASP A 114 -21.75 10.84 1.86
N GLY A 115 -22.74 10.04 2.30
CA GLY A 115 -22.86 8.64 1.91
C GLY A 115 -22.01 7.65 2.71
N GLU A 116 -21.15 8.12 3.63
CA GLU A 116 -20.48 7.25 4.59
C GLU A 116 -21.46 6.79 5.68
N GLU A 117 -21.26 5.59 6.23
CA GLU A 117 -22.10 5.06 7.31
C GLU A 117 -21.56 5.44 8.69
N ASP A 118 -20.24 5.39 8.86
CA ASP A 118 -19.55 5.57 10.14
C ASP A 118 -18.87 6.94 10.26
N TRP A 119 -18.65 7.37 11.50
CA TRP A 119 -17.80 8.52 11.83
C TRP A 119 -16.36 8.06 11.98
N THR A 120 -15.42 8.87 11.48
CA THR A 120 -13.98 8.64 11.65
C THR A 120 -13.45 9.53 12.77
N LEU A 121 -12.83 8.93 13.80
CA LEU A 121 -12.10 9.67 14.83
C LEU A 121 -10.77 10.17 14.28
N HIS A 122 -10.54 11.48 14.31
CA HIS A 122 -9.32 12.11 13.82
C HIS A 122 -8.35 12.48 14.93
N ALA A 123 -8.86 13.02 16.03
CA ALA A 123 -8.03 13.38 17.17
C ALA A 123 -8.81 13.31 18.48
N GLU A 124 -8.10 13.08 19.57
CA GLU A 124 -8.63 13.16 20.93
C GLU A 124 -7.64 13.90 21.83
N ALA A 125 -8.13 14.58 22.87
CA ALA A 125 -7.31 15.33 23.82
C ALA A 125 -8.04 15.59 25.14
N GLU A 126 -7.31 16.07 26.14
CA GLU A 126 -7.85 16.63 27.38
C GLU A 126 -7.72 18.15 27.36
N VAL A 127 -8.81 18.87 27.63
CA VAL A 127 -8.85 20.33 27.57
C VAL A 127 -9.16 20.91 28.95
N SER A 128 -8.35 21.87 29.39
CA SER A 128 -8.54 22.58 30.65
C SER A 128 -8.14 24.05 30.55
N GLU A 129 -8.60 24.87 31.50
CA GLU A 129 -8.13 26.25 31.63
C GLU A 129 -6.71 26.29 32.22
N VAL A 130 -5.88 27.23 31.75
CA VAL A 130 -4.60 27.50 32.41
C VAL A 130 -4.89 28.10 33.80
N ALA A 131 -4.67 27.33 34.86
CA ALA A 131 -4.56 27.91 36.20
C ALA A 131 -3.49 29.00 36.15
N THR A 132 -3.86 30.26 36.38
CA THR A 132 -3.02 31.45 36.17
C THR A 132 -1.68 31.33 36.90
N ARG A 133 -0.69 30.71 36.26
CA ARG A 133 0.71 30.78 36.65
C ARG A 133 1.28 31.96 35.88
N ARG A 134 1.42 33.11 36.55
CA ARG A 134 2.30 34.17 36.06
C ARG A 134 3.69 33.56 35.94
N VAL A 135 4.10 33.21 34.73
CA VAL A 135 5.51 32.99 34.44
C VAL A 135 6.13 34.38 34.46
N GLU A 136 6.97 34.65 35.46
CA GLU A 136 7.93 35.75 35.38
C GLU A 136 8.87 35.40 34.23
N SER A 137 8.51 35.79 33.02
CA SER A 137 9.24 35.41 31.81
C SER A 137 10.33 36.45 31.55
N GLU A 138 11.59 36.04 31.66
CA GLU A 138 12.70 36.79 31.07
C GLU A 138 12.50 36.80 29.56
N SER A 139 12.55 37.98 28.93
CA SER A 139 12.37 38.10 27.47
C SER A 139 13.41 37.24 26.74
N ALA A 140 12.97 36.45 25.76
CA ALA A 140 13.87 35.60 24.99
C ALA A 140 14.95 36.43 24.22
N ASP A 141 16.21 35.98 24.27
CA ASP A 141 17.33 36.60 23.53
C ASP A 141 17.37 36.11 22.08
N PHE A 142 16.51 36.68 21.24
CA PHE A 142 16.47 36.36 19.81
C PHE A 142 17.77 36.70 19.07
N GLU A 143 18.46 37.77 19.45
CA GLU A 143 19.75 38.16 18.87
C GLU A 143 20.84 37.12 19.18
N GLY A 144 20.87 36.62 20.41
CA GLY A 144 21.71 35.48 20.80
C GLY A 144 21.42 34.23 19.99
N LEU A 145 20.14 33.89 19.79
CA LEU A 145 19.73 32.75 18.99
C LEU A 145 20.12 32.88 17.51
N ARG A 146 19.82 34.02 16.88
CA ARG A 146 20.19 34.30 15.47
C ARG A 146 21.70 34.31 15.22
N ARG A 147 22.52 34.66 16.21
CA ARG A 147 23.99 34.58 16.11
C ARG A 147 24.53 33.16 16.21
N ARG A 148 23.80 32.25 16.87
CA ARG A 148 24.22 30.88 17.14
C ARG A 148 23.70 29.88 16.11
N LEU A 149 22.55 30.18 15.50
CA LEU A 149 21.91 29.39 14.45
C LEU A 149 22.25 29.95 13.07
N SER A 150 22.19 29.10 12.04
CA SER A 150 22.47 29.49 10.65
C SER A 150 21.19 29.94 9.95
N PRO A 151 21.18 31.05 9.20
CA PRO A 151 20.00 31.46 8.44
C PRO A 151 19.66 30.42 7.36
N GLY A 152 18.38 30.07 7.27
CA GLY A 152 17.87 29.16 6.25
C GLY A 152 17.29 29.89 5.02
N ASP A 153 17.24 29.19 3.89
CA ASP A 153 16.55 29.66 2.68
C ASP A 153 15.10 29.18 2.69
N VAL A 154 14.16 30.10 2.93
CA VAL A 154 12.71 29.85 2.97
C VAL A 154 12.20 29.24 1.66
N ALA A 155 12.66 29.75 0.51
CA ALA A 155 12.22 29.23 -0.78
C ALA A 155 12.77 27.83 -1.03
N ALA A 156 14.01 27.54 -0.61
CA ALA A 156 14.56 26.19 -0.65
C ALA A 156 13.83 25.23 0.29
N PHE A 157 13.44 25.69 1.49
CA PHE A 157 12.66 24.91 2.45
C PHE A 157 11.34 24.41 1.82
N TYR A 158 10.55 25.31 1.23
CA TYR A 158 9.29 24.90 0.61
C TYR A 158 9.50 24.04 -0.65
N ARG A 159 10.56 24.26 -1.44
CA ARG A 159 10.90 23.36 -2.57
C ARG A 159 11.22 21.94 -2.09
N ALA A 160 12.03 21.80 -1.04
CA ALA A 160 12.37 20.51 -0.45
C ALA A 160 11.12 19.77 0.10
N LYS A 161 10.12 20.51 0.61
CA LYS A 161 8.84 19.92 1.01
C LYS A 161 8.10 19.27 -0.15
N VAL A 162 8.04 19.94 -1.30
CA VAL A 162 7.41 19.38 -2.51
C VAL A 162 8.10 18.09 -2.94
N GLU A 163 9.44 18.03 -2.87
CA GLU A 163 10.22 16.83 -3.21
C GLU A 163 9.91 15.62 -2.30
N THR A 164 9.49 15.85 -1.05
CA THR A 164 9.04 14.81 -0.11
C THR A 164 7.54 14.52 -0.17
N GLY A 165 6.82 15.17 -1.10
CA GLY A 165 5.37 14.99 -1.28
C GLY A 165 4.50 15.88 -0.40
N ILE A 166 5.05 16.87 0.33
CA ILE A 166 4.26 17.87 1.05
C ILE A 166 4.20 19.15 0.21
N GLN A 167 3.00 19.51 -0.23
CA GLN A 167 2.74 20.73 -0.99
C GLN A 167 2.00 21.73 -0.09
N LEU A 168 2.71 22.77 0.33
CA LEU A 168 2.16 23.90 1.08
C LEU A 168 1.95 25.07 0.09
N GLY A 169 0.70 25.33 -0.24
CA GLY A 169 0.27 26.45 -1.08
C GLY A 169 0.44 27.81 -0.37
N PRO A 170 0.10 28.92 -1.05
CA PRO A 170 0.38 30.27 -0.57
C PRO A 170 -0.11 30.56 0.85
N SER A 171 -1.27 30.02 1.24
CA SER A 171 -1.83 30.23 2.58
C SER A 171 -1.00 29.56 3.69
N PHE A 172 -0.26 28.49 3.39
CA PHE A 172 0.59 27.77 4.36
C PHE A 172 2.07 28.16 4.28
N GLN A 173 2.45 29.08 3.39
CA GLN A 173 3.83 29.58 3.32
C GLN A 173 4.05 30.73 4.33
N THR A 174 3.98 30.40 5.61
CA THR A 174 3.97 31.35 6.74
C THR A 174 5.35 31.83 7.20
N LEU A 175 6.44 31.17 6.78
CA LEU A 175 7.78 31.50 7.24
C LEU A 175 8.30 32.77 6.55
N GLU A 176 8.47 33.86 7.29
CA GLU A 176 9.17 35.06 6.78
C GLU A 176 10.69 34.84 6.75
N ALA A 177 11.20 34.24 7.81
CA ALA A 177 12.62 33.90 7.99
C ALA A 177 12.75 32.78 9.01
N PHE A 178 13.82 31.99 8.90
CA PHE A 178 14.19 31.05 9.94
C PHE A 178 15.71 30.89 10.05
N TRP A 179 16.15 30.45 11.21
CA TRP A 179 17.51 30.05 11.50
C TRP A 179 17.47 28.65 12.10
N SER A 180 18.39 27.79 11.70
CA SER A 180 18.45 26.39 12.15
C SER A 180 19.87 25.98 12.51
N GLY A 181 19.97 25.01 13.41
CA GLY A 181 21.17 24.31 13.85
C GLY A 181 20.81 22.87 14.21
N ALA A 182 21.78 22.08 14.66
CA ALA A 182 21.55 20.69 15.06
C ALA A 182 20.46 20.58 16.14
N GLY A 183 19.28 20.08 15.77
CA GLY A 183 18.14 19.90 16.65
C GLY A 183 17.50 21.17 17.21
N GLU A 184 17.79 22.35 16.66
CA GLU A 184 17.24 23.64 17.16
C GLU A 184 16.92 24.57 16.00
N ALA A 185 15.79 25.29 16.07
CA ALA A 185 15.45 26.32 15.09
C ALA A 185 14.69 27.49 15.72
N LEU A 186 14.84 28.67 15.11
CA LEU A 186 14.10 29.88 15.39
C LEU A 186 13.41 30.31 14.09
N GLY A 187 12.11 30.53 14.10
CA GLY A 187 11.38 31.00 12.92
C GLY A 187 10.49 32.19 13.23
N GLU A 188 10.38 33.07 12.24
CA GLU A 188 9.42 34.16 12.20
C GLU A 188 8.24 33.71 11.36
N VAL A 189 7.08 33.61 12.00
CA VAL A 189 5.87 33.03 11.42
C VAL A 189 4.80 34.11 11.36
N THR A 190 4.26 34.35 10.17
CA THR A 190 3.23 35.36 9.94
C THR A 190 2.09 34.76 9.11
N LEU A 191 0.85 35.14 9.42
CA LEU A 191 -0.30 34.83 8.57
C LEU A 191 -0.18 35.55 7.21
N PRO A 192 -0.27 34.83 6.07
CA PRO A 192 -0.19 35.45 4.76
C PRO A 192 -1.35 36.42 4.47
N GLU A 193 -1.13 37.35 3.55
CA GLU A 193 -2.18 38.26 3.08
C GLU A 193 -3.36 37.48 2.49
N GLY A 194 -4.59 37.84 2.86
CA GLY A 194 -5.82 37.18 2.41
C GLY A 194 -6.33 36.06 3.31
N VAL A 195 -5.59 35.72 4.37
CA VAL A 195 -6.07 34.85 5.46
C VAL A 195 -6.65 35.73 6.57
N ASP A 196 -7.96 35.67 6.78
CA ASP A 196 -8.62 36.42 7.86
C ASP A 196 -8.21 35.88 9.24
N ALA A 197 -7.87 36.80 10.15
CA ALA A 197 -7.67 36.44 11.55
C ALA A 197 -8.96 35.86 12.16
N LEU A 198 -8.81 34.89 13.06
CA LEU A 198 -9.94 34.34 13.80
C LEU A 198 -10.12 35.11 15.11
N ASP A 199 -11.32 35.64 15.34
CA ASP A 199 -11.64 36.34 16.58
C ASP A 199 -11.50 35.39 17.79
N GLY A 200 -10.52 35.69 18.66
CA GLY A 200 -10.37 35.03 19.96
C GLY A 200 -9.88 33.57 19.92
N ALA A 201 -9.51 33.03 18.76
CA ALA A 201 -9.03 31.65 18.60
C ALA A 201 -7.61 31.60 18.01
N VAL A 202 -6.94 30.46 18.17
CA VAL A 202 -5.66 30.22 17.48
C VAL A 202 -5.93 29.87 16.03
N HIS A 203 -5.27 30.59 15.12
CA HIS A 203 -5.36 30.29 13.70
C HIS A 203 -4.61 29.00 13.35
N PRO A 204 -5.23 27.98 12.71
CA PRO A 204 -4.57 26.72 12.35
C PRO A 204 -3.31 26.92 11.52
N ILE A 205 -3.34 27.82 10.53
CA ILE A 205 -2.17 28.17 9.70
C ILE A 205 -1.01 28.72 10.53
N LEU A 206 -1.27 29.61 11.49
CA LEU A 206 -0.20 30.18 12.32
C LEU A 206 0.45 29.12 13.20
N LEU A 207 -0.38 28.24 13.79
CA LEU A 207 0.11 27.11 14.58
C LEU A 207 0.87 26.09 13.72
N ASP A 208 0.41 25.82 12.50
CA ASP A 208 1.11 24.98 11.53
C ASP A 208 2.46 25.60 11.14
N GLY A 209 2.53 26.93 11.00
CA GLY A 209 3.78 27.64 10.78
C GLY A 209 4.82 27.37 11.88
N CYS A 210 4.41 27.23 13.15
CA CYS A 210 5.30 26.78 14.22
C CYS A 210 5.75 25.32 14.01
N PHE A 211 4.89 24.44 13.50
CA PHE A 211 5.28 23.06 13.14
C PHE A 211 6.26 23.03 11.97
N GLN A 212 6.19 23.99 11.04
CA GLN A 212 7.16 24.15 9.97
C GLN A 212 8.54 24.55 10.52
N VAL A 213 8.61 25.38 11.57
CA VAL A 213 9.88 25.67 12.28
C VAL A 213 10.46 24.41 12.92
N PHE A 214 9.61 23.54 13.47
CA PHE A 214 10.06 22.24 13.97
C PHE A 214 10.66 21.37 12.86
N SER A 215 10.03 21.38 11.68
CA SER A 215 10.60 20.71 10.53
C SER A 215 11.95 21.30 10.11
N ALA A 216 12.16 22.62 10.25
CA ALA A 216 13.43 23.26 9.96
C ALA A 216 14.54 22.81 10.93
N ALA A 217 14.22 22.66 12.23
CA ALA A 217 15.16 22.11 13.22
C ALA A 217 15.59 20.67 12.89
N ARG A 218 14.67 19.86 12.34
CA ARG A 218 14.93 18.47 11.96
C ARG A 218 15.77 18.34 10.68
N SER A 219 15.50 19.20 9.69
CA SER A 219 16.10 19.09 8.35
C SER A 219 17.53 19.63 8.29
N HIS A 220 18.05 20.24 9.37
CA HIS A 220 19.40 20.79 9.40
C HIS A 220 20.50 19.72 9.21
N ASP A 221 20.29 18.53 9.78
CA ASP A 221 21.28 17.43 9.78
C ASP A 221 20.97 16.36 8.71
N ASP A 222 19.83 16.48 8.05
CA ASP A 222 19.23 15.41 7.25
C ASP A 222 19.29 15.76 5.75
N SER A 223 20.40 15.40 5.12
CA SER A 223 20.65 15.67 3.68
C SER A 223 20.17 14.55 2.75
N GLY A 224 19.42 13.57 3.27
CA GLY A 224 19.09 12.34 2.52
C GLY A 224 17.68 11.76 2.69
N ASP A 225 16.89 12.11 3.72
CA ASP A 225 15.60 11.45 3.93
C ASP A 225 14.53 11.94 2.94
N SER A 226 14.09 11.03 2.06
CA SER A 226 13.05 11.25 1.06
C SER A 226 11.62 11.12 1.59
N ILE A 227 11.46 10.74 2.87
CA ILE A 227 10.17 10.43 3.48
C ILE A 227 9.69 11.59 4.38
N PRO A 228 8.46 12.09 4.20
CA PRO A 228 7.93 13.17 5.01
C PRO A 228 7.57 12.70 6.42
N TYR A 229 7.59 13.65 7.36
CA TYR A 229 7.09 13.46 8.72
C TYR A 229 5.81 14.27 8.88
N LEU A 230 4.79 13.67 9.48
CA LEU A 230 3.51 14.32 9.77
C LEU A 230 3.31 14.44 11.29
N PRO A 231 2.53 15.45 11.74
CA PRO A 231 2.13 15.56 13.14
C PRO A 231 1.45 14.27 13.63
N PHE A 232 1.84 13.80 14.82
CA PHE A 232 1.26 12.61 15.44
C PHE A 232 0.56 12.94 16.78
N GLY A 233 1.06 13.94 17.51
CA GLY A 233 0.46 14.38 18.76
C GLY A 233 1.38 15.27 19.59
N TRP A 234 0.94 15.64 20.78
CA TRP A 234 1.75 16.36 21.77
C TRP A 234 1.29 16.06 23.19
N GLU A 235 2.21 16.18 24.15
CA GLU A 235 1.90 16.04 25.57
C GLU A 235 1.09 17.24 26.05
N ARG A 236 1.45 18.45 25.62
CA ARG A 236 0.80 19.68 26.09
C ARG A 236 0.96 20.85 25.14
N LEU A 237 -0.15 21.45 24.75
CA LEU A 237 -0.23 22.78 24.16
C LEU A 237 -0.80 23.72 25.21
N TRP A 238 -0.14 24.84 25.52
CA TRP A 238 -0.70 25.87 26.39
C TRP A 238 -0.64 27.23 25.69
N LEU A 239 -1.68 28.03 25.92
CA LEU A 239 -1.86 29.35 25.34
C LEU A 239 -2.28 30.31 26.46
N THR A 240 -1.58 31.44 26.58
CA THR A 240 -1.87 32.46 27.60
C THR A 240 -2.86 33.52 27.10
N GLY A 241 -3.25 33.45 25.83
CA GLY A 241 -4.04 34.43 25.10
C GLY A 241 -4.26 34.00 23.66
N PRO A 242 -5.08 34.75 22.89
CA PRO A 242 -5.09 34.65 21.43
C PRO A 242 -3.70 34.98 20.88
N LEU A 243 -3.30 34.30 19.81
CA LEU A 243 -2.04 34.58 19.14
C LEU A 243 -2.21 35.78 18.18
N PRO A 244 -1.24 36.70 18.11
CA PRO A 244 -1.21 37.74 17.10
C PRO A 244 -0.93 37.13 15.71
N GLU A 245 -1.17 37.91 14.64
CA GLU A 245 -0.93 37.47 13.25
C GLU A 245 0.54 37.15 12.95
N ARG A 246 1.47 37.64 13.78
CA ARG A 246 2.91 37.39 13.69
C ARG A 246 3.48 36.94 15.03
N VAL A 247 4.17 35.81 15.03
CA VAL A 247 4.84 35.24 16.20
C VAL A 247 6.26 34.84 15.87
N ILE A 248 7.07 34.69 16.92
CA ILE A 248 8.39 34.08 16.84
C ILE A 248 8.29 32.70 17.50
N CYS A 249 8.69 31.66 16.78
CA CYS A 249 8.68 30.29 17.28
C CYS A 249 10.12 29.81 17.49
N HIS A 250 10.41 29.27 18.66
CA HIS A 250 11.69 28.62 18.97
C HIS A 250 11.45 27.15 19.26
N VAL A 251 12.23 26.28 18.63
CA VAL A 251 12.08 24.83 18.70
C VAL A 251 13.37 24.17 19.18
N ARG A 252 13.23 23.16 20.03
CA ARG A 252 14.30 22.23 20.42
C ARG A 252 13.83 20.79 20.32
N LEU A 253 14.56 19.96 19.59
CA LEU A 253 14.33 18.51 19.55
C LEU A 253 14.85 17.86 20.84
N LYS A 254 14.15 16.85 21.34
CA LYS A 254 14.60 16.05 22.49
C LYS A 254 15.63 15.03 22.00
N GLU A 255 16.80 14.99 22.65
CA GLU A 255 17.79 13.92 22.45
C GLU A 255 17.30 12.61 23.09
N ARG A 256 17.61 11.45 22.49
CA ARG A 256 17.33 10.15 23.13
C ARG A 256 18.31 9.91 24.28
N PRO A 257 17.84 9.43 25.45
CA PRO A 257 18.72 8.75 26.38
C PRO A 257 19.06 7.36 25.80
N ASN A 258 20.34 7.11 25.49
CA ASN A 258 20.94 5.86 25.00
C ASN A 258 20.97 5.59 23.48
N GLU A 259 21.72 6.39 22.73
CA GLU A 259 22.40 5.90 21.51
C GLU A 259 23.91 6.05 21.74
N SER A 260 24.57 4.94 22.09
CA SER A 260 26.02 4.82 22.05
C SER A 260 26.48 4.98 20.60
N ALA A 261 27.56 5.74 20.40
CA ALA A 261 28.10 6.17 19.09
C ALA A 261 28.61 5.04 18.15
N ASP A 262 28.22 3.79 18.36
CA ASP A 262 28.68 2.59 17.63
C ASP A 262 27.57 1.87 16.85
N ASP A 263 26.32 2.36 16.84
CA ASP A 263 25.25 1.77 16.02
C ASP A 263 25.19 2.47 14.66
N ASP A 264 26.15 2.10 13.80
CA ASP A 264 26.33 2.53 12.41
C ASP A 264 25.30 1.86 11.50
N THR A 265 24.02 1.92 11.88
CA THR A 265 22.91 1.65 10.98
C THR A 265 22.18 2.97 10.73
N ASP A 266 22.16 3.40 9.47
CA ASP A 266 21.29 4.44 8.89
C ASP A 266 19.78 4.08 9.06
N ALA A 267 19.36 3.62 10.24
CA ALA A 267 17.98 3.36 10.59
C ALA A 267 17.31 4.71 10.90
N GLU A 268 16.91 5.39 9.83
CA GLU A 268 16.14 6.63 9.81
C GLU A 268 14.99 6.62 10.84
N ARG A 269 14.98 7.61 11.75
CA ARG A 269 14.14 7.67 12.96
C ARG A 269 12.63 7.64 12.64
N GLU A 270 11.91 6.61 13.06
CA GLU A 270 10.44 6.52 12.82
C GLU A 270 9.65 7.67 13.51
N VAL A 271 10.09 8.11 14.68
CA VAL A 271 9.42 9.12 15.53
C VAL A 271 10.43 10.14 16.03
N VAL A 272 10.08 11.41 15.96
CA VAL A 272 10.88 12.53 16.47
C VAL A 272 10.02 13.41 17.38
N THR A 273 10.57 13.79 18.53
CA THR A 273 9.86 14.59 19.54
C THR A 273 10.68 15.83 19.89
N GLY A 274 10.01 16.93 20.23
CA GLY A 274 10.64 18.15 20.70
C GLY A 274 9.63 19.12 21.30
N ASP A 275 10.15 20.25 21.76
CA ASP A 275 9.37 21.31 22.40
C ASP A 275 9.43 22.57 21.54
N LEU A 276 8.32 23.31 21.51
CA LEU A 276 8.17 24.58 20.81
C LEU A 276 7.74 25.65 21.81
N ARG A 277 8.28 26.86 21.67
CA ARG A 277 7.88 28.04 22.42
C ARG A 277 7.48 29.15 21.45
N ILE A 278 6.37 29.81 21.73
CA ILE A 278 5.75 30.85 20.89
C ILE A 278 5.84 32.18 21.63
N TYR A 279 6.38 33.19 20.96
CA TYR A 279 6.61 34.52 21.51
C TYR A 279 5.99 35.61 20.64
N ASP A 280 5.68 36.75 21.25
CA ASP A 280 5.41 37.97 20.51
C ASP A 280 6.71 38.61 19.97
N SER A 281 6.58 39.70 19.22
CA SER A 281 7.73 40.45 18.67
C SER A 281 8.62 41.11 19.73
N LYS A 282 8.20 41.14 21.00
CA LYS A 282 8.93 41.73 22.13
C LYS A 282 9.60 40.65 23.00
N GLY A 283 9.43 39.37 22.67
CA GLY A 283 9.99 38.25 23.42
C GLY A 283 9.16 37.80 24.60
N VAL A 284 7.89 38.20 24.69
CA VAL A 284 6.94 37.72 25.70
C VAL A 284 6.38 36.38 25.25
N GLU A 285 6.44 35.37 26.12
CA GLU A 285 5.90 34.03 25.85
C GLU A 285 4.36 34.04 25.82
N LEU A 286 3.82 33.61 24.69
CA LEU A 286 2.38 33.51 24.42
C LEU A 286 1.86 32.09 24.63
N GLY A 287 2.76 31.10 24.60
CA GLY A 287 2.40 29.70 24.68
C GLY A 287 3.47 28.79 24.10
N GLY A 288 3.12 27.55 23.85
CA GLY A 288 4.00 26.60 23.20
C GLY A 288 3.46 25.18 23.22
N LEU A 289 4.29 24.25 22.75
CA LEU A 289 4.04 22.82 22.81
C LEU A 289 5.19 22.12 23.56
N GLU A 290 4.83 21.16 24.39
CA GLU A 290 5.72 20.21 25.04
C GLU A 290 5.45 18.82 24.47
N GLY A 291 6.53 18.08 24.18
CA GLY A 291 6.43 16.72 23.65
C GLY A 291 5.77 16.63 22.28
N TYR A 292 5.84 17.68 21.46
CA TYR A 292 5.33 17.63 20.08
C TYR A 292 6.06 16.55 19.31
N THR A 293 5.28 15.63 18.77
CA THR A 293 5.77 14.39 18.17
C THR A 293 5.31 14.31 16.71
N VAL A 294 6.26 14.04 15.84
CA VAL A 294 6.03 13.77 14.42
C VAL A 294 6.45 12.34 14.10
N LYS A 295 5.73 11.71 13.18
CA LYS A 295 5.97 10.35 12.73
C LYS A 295 6.23 10.32 11.22
N ARG A 296 7.16 9.47 10.77
CA ARG A 296 7.37 9.22 9.33
C ARG A 296 6.07 8.73 8.70
N ALA A 297 5.72 9.31 7.56
CA ALA A 297 4.53 8.96 6.80
C ALA A 297 4.93 8.55 5.37
N THR A 298 4.73 7.29 5.03
CA THR A 298 4.92 6.83 3.65
C THR A 298 3.63 7.04 2.84
N ARG A 299 3.77 7.22 1.52
CA ARG A 299 2.61 7.29 0.62
C ARG A 299 1.70 6.07 0.77
N ALA A 300 2.28 4.87 0.91
CA ALA A 300 1.53 3.64 1.11
C ALA A 300 0.74 3.63 2.43
N ALA A 301 1.31 4.13 3.53
CA ALA A 301 0.60 4.23 4.81
C ALA A 301 -0.53 5.26 4.76
N LEU A 302 -0.32 6.40 4.08
CA LEU A 302 -1.38 7.37 3.87
C LEU A 302 -2.51 6.79 3.00
N LEU A 303 -2.17 6.20 1.85
CA LEU A 303 -3.16 5.59 0.96
C LEU A 303 -3.91 4.44 1.62
N ALA A 304 -3.24 3.59 2.42
CA ALA A 304 -3.93 2.53 3.17
C ALA A 304 -4.94 3.05 4.20
N ALA A 305 -4.77 4.29 4.69
CA ALA A 305 -5.70 4.94 5.60
C ALA A 305 -6.83 5.70 4.87
N VAL A 306 -6.68 5.94 3.55
CA VAL A 306 -7.56 6.80 2.75
C VAL A 306 -8.37 6.01 1.71
N GLU A 307 -7.75 5.02 1.06
CA GLU A 307 -8.35 4.19 0.02
C GLU A 307 -8.85 2.89 0.64
N GLY A 308 -10.18 2.71 0.64
CA GLY A 308 -10.78 1.44 1.00
C GLY A 308 -10.47 0.40 -0.09
N LEU A 309 -10.61 -0.89 0.24
CA LEU A 309 -10.46 -1.97 -0.74
C LEU A 309 -11.33 -1.73 -2.01
N ASN A 310 -12.44 -1.01 -1.86
CA ASN A 310 -13.35 -0.64 -2.95
C ASN A 310 -12.72 0.33 -3.98
N ASP A 311 -11.78 1.19 -3.57
CA ASP A 311 -11.12 2.15 -4.48
C ASP A 311 -10.00 1.49 -5.31
N LEU A 312 -9.55 0.31 -4.87
CA LEU A 312 -8.61 -0.55 -5.60
C LEU A 312 -9.32 -1.50 -6.58
N LEU A 313 -10.65 -1.54 -6.55
CA LEU A 313 -11.47 -2.41 -7.37
C LEU A 313 -12.21 -1.57 -8.41
N TYR A 314 -12.00 -1.88 -9.68
CA TYR A 314 -12.79 -1.31 -10.76
C TYR A 314 -13.72 -2.37 -11.34
N GLN A 315 -14.89 -1.92 -11.80
CA GLN A 315 -15.75 -2.72 -12.67
C GLN A 315 -15.94 -1.99 -13.99
N VAL A 316 -15.98 -2.74 -15.08
CA VAL A 316 -16.32 -2.19 -16.39
C VAL A 316 -17.82 -1.92 -16.42
N VAL A 317 -18.20 -0.64 -16.39
CA VAL A 317 -19.59 -0.21 -16.54
C VAL A 317 -19.79 0.33 -17.95
N TRP A 318 -20.62 -0.35 -18.73
CA TRP A 318 -21.02 0.11 -20.06
C TRP A 318 -22.13 1.15 -19.91
N ARG A 319 -21.89 2.37 -20.40
CA ARG A 319 -22.87 3.47 -20.45
C ARG A 319 -23.21 3.74 -21.91
N ASP A 320 -24.49 3.73 -22.26
CA ASP A 320 -24.94 4.04 -23.62
C ASP A 320 -24.55 5.48 -23.98
N GLY A 321 -23.74 5.63 -25.03
CA GLY A 321 -23.28 6.92 -25.54
C GLY A 321 -23.64 7.11 -27.02
N PRO A 322 -23.90 8.35 -27.48
CA PRO A 322 -24.16 8.59 -28.89
C PRO A 322 -22.92 8.25 -29.73
N LEU A 323 -23.10 7.45 -30.79
CA LEU A 323 -22.05 7.17 -31.76
C LEU A 323 -21.57 8.48 -32.39
N THR A 324 -20.26 8.72 -32.35
CA THR A 324 -19.65 9.82 -33.12
C THR A 324 -19.89 9.56 -34.61
N PRO A 325 -20.22 10.58 -35.43
CA PRO A 325 -20.58 10.38 -36.85
C PRO A 325 -19.52 9.67 -37.72
N ALA A 326 -18.28 9.60 -37.22
CA ALA A 326 -17.16 8.94 -37.88
C ALA A 326 -17.05 7.42 -37.57
N ILE A 327 -17.77 6.91 -36.56
CA ILE A 327 -17.77 5.49 -36.21
C ILE A 327 -18.92 4.82 -36.96
N VAL A 328 -18.56 4.01 -37.96
CA VAL A 328 -19.50 3.19 -38.72
C VAL A 328 -19.96 2.03 -37.81
N PRO A 329 -21.26 1.68 -37.80
CA PRO A 329 -21.75 0.47 -37.14
C PRO A 329 -20.92 -0.76 -37.52
N ALA A 330 -20.65 -1.64 -36.55
CA ALA A 330 -19.82 -2.83 -36.75
C ALA A 330 -20.55 -3.94 -37.54
N ASP A 331 -21.47 -3.57 -38.42
CA ASP A 331 -22.32 -4.47 -39.22
C ASP A 331 -21.51 -5.31 -40.22
N PHE A 332 -20.20 -5.04 -40.36
CA PHE A 332 -19.25 -5.88 -41.09
C PHE A 332 -18.78 -7.11 -40.30
N LEU A 333 -18.96 -7.12 -38.98
CA LEU A 333 -18.72 -8.29 -38.15
C LEU A 333 -19.96 -9.20 -38.19
N PRO A 334 -19.78 -10.53 -38.34
CA PRO A 334 -20.89 -11.47 -38.26
C PRO A 334 -21.54 -11.37 -36.87
N ASN A 335 -22.87 -11.30 -36.85
CA ASN A 335 -23.59 -11.32 -35.58
C ASN A 335 -23.40 -12.69 -34.88
N PRO A 336 -23.61 -12.78 -33.55
CA PRO A 336 -23.38 -14.03 -32.82
C PRO A 336 -24.13 -15.26 -33.36
N ALA A 337 -25.33 -15.07 -33.92
CA ALA A 337 -26.08 -16.17 -34.55
C ALA A 337 -25.42 -16.63 -35.86
N ALA A 338 -24.92 -15.71 -36.68
CA ALA A 338 -24.17 -16.03 -37.88
C ALA A 338 -22.83 -16.74 -37.57
N VAL A 339 -22.16 -16.37 -36.46
CA VAL A 339 -20.98 -17.09 -35.97
C VAL A 339 -21.36 -18.50 -35.51
N ALA A 340 -22.44 -18.64 -34.74
CA ALA A 340 -22.93 -19.94 -34.26
C ALA A 340 -23.34 -20.87 -35.42
N ASP A 341 -24.05 -20.34 -36.43
CA ASP A 341 -24.46 -21.09 -37.62
C ASP A 341 -23.28 -21.53 -38.49
N GLN A 342 -22.15 -20.81 -38.41
CA GLN A 342 -20.91 -21.13 -39.13
C GLN A 342 -19.92 -21.96 -38.30
N SER A 343 -20.17 -22.12 -37.00
CA SER A 343 -19.34 -22.93 -36.12
C SER A 343 -19.76 -24.40 -36.17
N GLY A 344 -18.79 -25.28 -36.43
CA GLY A 344 -18.96 -26.74 -36.44
C GLY A 344 -18.54 -27.39 -35.12
N VAL A 345 -18.62 -28.72 -35.05
CA VAL A 345 -18.04 -29.47 -33.94
C VAL A 345 -16.53 -29.53 -34.14
N PHE A 346 -15.73 -29.43 -33.07
CA PHE A 346 -14.27 -29.48 -33.16
C PHE A 346 -13.73 -30.70 -33.93
N ALA A 347 -14.45 -31.83 -33.88
CA ALA A 347 -14.12 -33.03 -34.64
C ALA A 347 -14.15 -32.82 -36.16
N ASP A 348 -15.02 -31.95 -36.67
CA ASP A 348 -15.12 -31.63 -38.09
C ASP A 348 -13.90 -30.80 -38.53
N TYR A 349 -13.53 -29.79 -37.73
CA TYR A 349 -12.32 -28.99 -37.97
C TYR A 349 -11.03 -29.81 -37.88
N LEU A 350 -10.95 -30.76 -36.94
CA LEU A 350 -9.86 -31.73 -36.89
C LEU A 350 -9.81 -32.59 -38.16
N GLY A 351 -10.97 -33.00 -38.67
CA GLY A 351 -11.10 -33.75 -39.91
C GLY A 351 -10.57 -32.97 -41.12
N ASP A 352 -10.86 -31.67 -41.21
CA ASP A 352 -10.34 -30.77 -42.25
C ASP A 352 -8.81 -30.65 -42.20
N GLU A 353 -8.25 -30.73 -40.99
CA GLU A 353 -6.80 -30.77 -40.72
C GLU A 353 -6.18 -32.17 -40.93
N GLY A 354 -6.96 -33.14 -41.41
CA GLY A 354 -6.52 -34.50 -41.72
C GLY A 354 -6.39 -35.42 -40.51
N VAL A 355 -7.01 -35.06 -39.37
CA VAL A 355 -6.94 -35.81 -38.11
C VAL A 355 -8.30 -36.36 -37.72
N GLY A 356 -8.43 -37.68 -37.68
CA GLY A 356 -9.63 -38.34 -37.17
C GLY A 356 -9.73 -38.21 -35.65
N ALA A 357 -10.93 -37.93 -35.13
CA ALA A 357 -11.17 -37.82 -33.69
C ALA A 357 -10.78 -39.10 -32.92
N GLU A 358 -11.07 -40.28 -33.48
CA GLU A 358 -10.66 -41.57 -32.89
C GLU A 358 -9.14 -41.72 -32.85
N THR A 359 -8.46 -41.50 -33.98
CA THR A 359 -6.99 -41.57 -34.05
C THR A 359 -6.30 -40.57 -33.12
N ARG A 360 -6.91 -39.41 -32.87
CA ARG A 360 -6.40 -38.44 -31.89
C ARG A 360 -6.58 -38.92 -30.46
N ALA A 361 -7.72 -39.52 -30.14
CA ALA A 361 -7.96 -40.09 -28.82
C ALA A 361 -6.99 -41.24 -28.52
N GLU A 362 -6.70 -42.08 -29.51
CA GLU A 362 -5.70 -43.16 -29.43
C GLU A 362 -4.29 -42.61 -29.18
N LEU A 363 -3.86 -41.59 -29.93
CA LEU A 363 -2.59 -40.89 -29.68
C LEU A 363 -2.48 -40.38 -28.24
N LEU A 364 -3.53 -39.73 -27.71
CA LEU A 364 -3.51 -39.21 -26.34
C LEU A 364 -3.43 -40.32 -25.30
N ALA A 365 -4.10 -41.46 -25.53
CA ALA A 365 -4.01 -42.63 -24.67
C ALA A 365 -2.60 -43.24 -24.68
N ASP A 366 -1.98 -43.36 -25.86
CA ASP A 366 -0.63 -43.88 -25.99
C ASP A 366 0.43 -42.94 -25.39
N LEU A 367 0.26 -41.62 -25.55
CA LEU A 367 1.09 -40.62 -24.87
C LEU A 367 0.93 -40.68 -23.35
N GLU A 368 -0.27 -40.93 -22.82
CA GLU A 368 -0.46 -41.11 -21.38
C GLU A 368 0.29 -42.35 -20.87
N LEU A 369 0.25 -43.48 -21.59
CA LEU A 369 1.03 -44.67 -21.24
C LEU A 369 2.53 -44.42 -21.28
N LEU A 370 3.02 -43.75 -22.32
CA LEU A 370 4.42 -43.37 -22.44
C LEU A 370 4.83 -42.42 -21.30
N SER A 371 3.95 -41.52 -20.87
CA SER A 371 4.19 -40.60 -19.76
C SER A 371 4.48 -41.31 -18.45
N TRP A 372 3.75 -42.38 -18.15
CA TRP A 372 3.97 -43.17 -16.93
C TRP A 372 5.30 -43.90 -16.99
N ARG A 373 5.65 -44.43 -18.17
CA ARG A 373 6.93 -45.12 -18.37
C ARG A 373 8.13 -44.17 -18.24
N LEU A 374 8.03 -42.97 -18.78
CA LEU A 374 9.09 -41.96 -18.69
C LEU A 374 9.21 -41.39 -17.28
N ALA A 375 8.11 -41.24 -16.54
CA ALA A 375 8.15 -40.90 -15.13
C ALA A 375 8.96 -41.94 -14.33
N LEU A 376 8.77 -43.23 -14.62
CA LEU A 376 9.56 -44.30 -14.01
C LEU A 376 11.04 -44.21 -14.37
N SER A 377 11.35 -44.06 -15.66
CA SER A 377 12.72 -43.91 -16.18
C SER A 377 13.44 -42.74 -15.54
N THR A 378 12.75 -41.62 -15.39
CA THR A 378 13.27 -40.41 -14.76
C THR A 378 13.72 -40.70 -13.34
N LEU A 379 12.89 -41.38 -12.53
CA LEU A 379 13.25 -41.71 -11.15
C LEU A 379 14.38 -42.76 -11.08
N ASP A 380 14.42 -43.73 -11.99
CA ASP A 380 15.50 -44.72 -12.07
C ASP A 380 16.85 -44.07 -12.46
N ARG A 381 16.83 -43.09 -13.38
CA ARG A 381 18.00 -42.28 -13.80
C ARG A 381 18.47 -41.33 -12.70
N LEU A 382 17.54 -40.77 -11.92
CA LEU A 382 17.87 -40.02 -10.71
C LEU A 382 18.51 -40.91 -9.63
N GLY A 383 18.43 -42.24 -9.77
CA GLY A 383 19.11 -43.21 -8.91
C GLY A 383 18.20 -43.91 -7.92
N TRP A 384 16.87 -43.84 -8.08
CA TRP A 384 15.96 -44.59 -7.23
C TRP A 384 16.14 -46.09 -7.46
N ARG A 385 16.43 -46.83 -6.38
CA ARG A 385 16.59 -48.29 -6.38
C ARG A 385 15.44 -48.90 -5.59
N ARG A 386 14.35 -49.18 -6.30
CA ARG A 386 13.05 -49.58 -5.77
C ARG A 386 13.09 -50.99 -5.20
N GLN A 387 12.63 -51.16 -3.96
CA GLN A 387 12.40 -52.48 -3.37
C GLN A 387 10.91 -52.76 -3.21
N ARG A 388 10.45 -53.94 -3.64
CA ARG A 388 9.04 -54.31 -3.50
C ARG A 388 8.62 -54.33 -2.02
N GLY A 389 7.51 -53.67 -1.70
CA GLY A 389 6.98 -53.50 -0.33
C GLY A 389 7.61 -52.33 0.44
N GLU A 390 8.55 -51.59 -0.16
CA GLU A 390 9.12 -50.38 0.44
C GLU A 390 8.06 -49.28 0.58
N ARG A 391 8.07 -48.59 1.73
CA ARG A 391 7.28 -47.39 1.95
C ARG A 391 8.11 -46.15 1.63
N VAL A 392 7.54 -45.28 0.81
CA VAL A 392 8.18 -44.11 0.24
C VAL A 392 7.43 -42.87 0.69
N ASP A 393 8.14 -42.01 1.41
CA ASP A 393 7.72 -40.62 1.61
C ASP A 393 8.23 -39.76 0.46
N ALA A 394 7.35 -38.99 -0.18
CA ALA A 394 7.68 -38.23 -1.38
C ALA A 394 8.74 -37.15 -1.11
N VAL A 395 8.69 -36.49 0.06
CA VAL A 395 9.61 -35.42 0.42
C VAL A 395 11.00 -35.99 0.74
N ALA A 396 11.04 -37.09 1.49
CA ALA A 396 12.28 -37.79 1.83
C ALA A 396 12.97 -38.34 0.57
N LEU A 397 12.22 -39.00 -0.32
CA LEU A 397 12.78 -39.54 -1.56
C LEU A 397 13.28 -38.42 -2.49
N ARG A 398 12.55 -37.30 -2.61
CA ARG A 398 13.00 -36.14 -3.39
C ARG A 398 14.37 -35.65 -2.94
N ARG A 399 14.53 -35.46 -1.62
CA ARG A 399 15.79 -35.02 -1.01
C ARG A 399 16.90 -36.04 -1.25
N GLN A 400 16.61 -37.33 -1.11
CA GLN A 400 17.57 -38.40 -1.39
C GLN A 400 18.07 -38.40 -2.83
N LEU A 401 17.20 -38.08 -3.79
CA LEU A 401 17.53 -38.05 -5.22
C LEU A 401 18.14 -36.71 -5.69
N ASN A 402 18.37 -35.77 -4.77
CA ASN A 402 18.88 -34.42 -5.01
C ASN A 402 18.02 -33.59 -5.97
N VAL A 403 16.70 -33.77 -5.94
CA VAL A 403 15.77 -32.94 -6.74
C VAL A 403 15.51 -31.62 -6.01
N LEU A 404 15.51 -30.49 -6.73
CA LEU A 404 15.33 -29.15 -6.16
C LEU A 404 13.99 -28.96 -5.43
N ASP A 405 13.97 -28.07 -4.44
CA ASP A 405 12.78 -27.78 -3.61
C ASP A 405 11.62 -27.20 -4.43
N GLU A 406 11.91 -26.34 -5.40
CA GLU A 406 10.91 -25.74 -6.30
C GLU A 406 10.14 -26.76 -7.14
N HIS A 407 10.69 -27.97 -7.32
CA HIS A 407 10.06 -29.06 -8.08
C HIS A 407 9.28 -30.05 -7.20
N GLU A 408 9.01 -29.73 -5.93
CA GLU A 408 8.30 -30.61 -5.00
C GLU A 408 6.96 -31.14 -5.56
N ARG A 409 6.13 -30.24 -6.11
CA ARG A 409 4.82 -30.59 -6.66
C ARG A 409 4.94 -31.51 -7.88
N LEU A 410 5.88 -31.23 -8.77
CA LEU A 410 6.14 -32.04 -9.95
C LEU A 410 6.68 -33.42 -9.57
N PHE A 411 7.61 -33.48 -8.62
CA PHE A 411 8.17 -34.73 -8.12
C PHE A 411 7.10 -35.64 -7.51
N ARG A 412 6.21 -35.09 -6.68
CA ARG A 412 5.05 -35.83 -6.15
C ARG A 412 4.14 -36.33 -7.28
N ARG A 413 3.93 -35.51 -8.33
CA ARG A 413 3.12 -35.89 -9.48
C ARG A 413 3.71 -37.09 -10.24
N LEU A 414 5.03 -37.22 -10.34
CA LEU A 414 5.66 -38.40 -10.95
C LEU A 414 5.29 -39.68 -10.18
N LEU A 415 5.29 -39.65 -8.85
CA LEU A 415 4.88 -40.80 -8.02
C LEU A 415 3.38 -41.10 -8.16
N GLU A 416 2.53 -40.08 -8.28
CA GLU A 416 1.09 -40.26 -8.56
C GLU A 416 0.82 -40.88 -9.94
N MET A 417 1.61 -40.52 -10.96
CA MET A 417 1.55 -41.17 -12.27
C MET A 417 1.90 -42.65 -12.16
N LEU A 418 2.94 -42.99 -11.38
CA LEU A 418 3.29 -44.38 -11.10
C LEU A 418 2.23 -45.14 -10.29
N ALA A 419 1.40 -44.43 -9.53
CA ALA A 419 0.28 -45.05 -8.84
C ALA A 419 -0.82 -45.47 -9.82
N ARG A 420 -1.04 -44.70 -10.89
CA ARG A 420 -1.97 -45.07 -11.99
C ARG A 420 -1.44 -46.24 -12.80
N SER A 421 -0.11 -46.36 -12.89
CA SER A 421 0.58 -47.43 -13.62
C SER A 421 0.78 -48.70 -12.79
N ALA A 422 0.22 -48.78 -11.57
CA ALA A 422 0.37 -49.89 -10.61
C ALA A 422 1.82 -50.25 -10.24
N VAL A 423 2.78 -49.33 -10.44
CA VAL A 423 4.17 -49.50 -10.00
C VAL A 423 4.30 -49.19 -8.52
N VAL A 424 3.53 -48.21 -8.05
CA VAL A 424 3.34 -47.90 -6.62
C VAL A 424 1.84 -47.88 -6.28
N LYS A 425 1.52 -47.82 -5.00
CA LYS A 425 0.16 -47.60 -4.48
C LYS A 425 0.20 -46.47 -3.45
N GLY A 426 -0.78 -45.57 -3.48
CA GLY A 426 -0.93 -44.57 -2.41
C GLY A 426 -1.24 -45.23 -1.06
N SER A 427 -0.55 -44.81 0.00
CA SER A 427 -0.69 -45.32 1.37
C SER A 427 -0.58 -44.17 2.37
N GLY A 428 -1.72 -43.62 2.79
CA GLY A 428 -1.76 -42.40 3.61
C GLY A 428 -1.16 -41.21 2.84
N ASP A 429 -0.20 -40.53 3.46
CA ASP A 429 0.52 -39.39 2.85
C ASP A 429 1.72 -39.82 1.97
N GLY A 430 2.00 -41.13 1.86
CA GLY A 430 3.11 -41.68 1.10
C GLY A 430 2.69 -42.73 0.06
N PHE A 431 3.68 -43.48 -0.44
CA PHE A 431 3.52 -44.51 -1.46
C PHE A 431 4.11 -45.85 -1.00
N GLU A 432 3.58 -46.95 -1.49
CA GLU A 432 4.11 -48.30 -1.30
C GLU A 432 4.52 -48.89 -2.65
N VAL A 433 5.75 -49.39 -2.76
CA VAL A 433 6.28 -49.95 -4.01
C VAL A 433 5.69 -51.32 -4.29
N LEU A 434 4.99 -51.48 -5.41
CA LEU A 434 4.42 -52.76 -5.85
C LEU A 434 5.38 -53.53 -6.77
N VAL A 435 6.20 -52.80 -7.55
CA VAL A 435 7.10 -53.33 -8.57
C VAL A 435 8.52 -52.79 -8.33
N GLY A 436 9.44 -53.69 -7.96
CA GLY A 436 10.85 -53.37 -7.73
C GLY A 436 11.64 -53.12 -9.03
N SER A 437 12.86 -52.58 -8.93
CA SER A 437 13.67 -52.23 -10.12
C SER A 437 14.07 -53.43 -10.99
N GLY A 438 14.01 -54.67 -10.47
CA GLY A 438 14.31 -55.89 -11.23
C GLY A 438 13.07 -56.74 -11.57
N ASP A 439 11.88 -56.27 -11.21
CA ASP A 439 10.62 -56.96 -11.50
C ASP A 439 10.15 -56.61 -12.92
N ALA A 440 9.37 -57.50 -13.54
CA ALA A 440 8.72 -57.21 -14.81
C ALA A 440 7.71 -56.07 -14.65
N LEU A 441 7.67 -55.15 -15.62
CA LEU A 441 6.74 -54.03 -15.60
C LEU A 441 5.28 -54.52 -15.78
N PRO A 442 4.30 -53.85 -15.14
CA PRO A 442 2.91 -54.22 -15.28
C PRO A 442 2.38 -53.83 -16.67
N SER A 443 1.64 -54.71 -17.32
CA SER A 443 0.92 -54.38 -18.55
C SER A 443 -0.11 -53.28 -18.27
N PRO A 444 -0.26 -52.25 -19.13
CA PRO A 444 0.31 -52.13 -20.48
C PRO A 444 1.58 -51.25 -20.58
N LEU A 445 2.38 -51.10 -19.51
CA LEU A 445 3.59 -50.27 -19.60
C LEU A 445 4.62 -50.91 -20.55
N PRO A 446 5.19 -50.14 -21.50
CA PRO A 446 6.22 -50.65 -22.39
C PRO A 446 7.55 -50.86 -21.67
N ASP A 447 8.27 -51.92 -22.02
CA ASP A 447 9.62 -52.18 -21.49
C ASP A 447 10.65 -51.17 -22.03
N ASP A 448 10.59 -50.89 -23.34
CA ASP A 448 11.46 -49.95 -24.05
C ASP A 448 10.68 -48.67 -24.40
N GLU A 449 11.10 -47.55 -23.80
CA GLU A 449 10.45 -46.25 -23.98
C GLU A 449 10.76 -45.58 -25.31
N GLU A 450 11.94 -45.81 -25.89
CA GLU A 450 12.30 -45.22 -27.19
C GLU A 450 11.57 -45.98 -28.30
N ALA A 451 11.57 -47.32 -28.25
CA ALA A 451 10.82 -48.12 -29.22
C ALA A 451 9.30 -47.83 -29.16
N ALA A 452 8.75 -47.57 -27.96
CA ALA A 452 7.37 -47.15 -27.80
C ALA A 452 7.12 -45.76 -28.41
N ALA A 453 8.00 -44.78 -28.17
CA ALA A 453 7.89 -43.45 -28.75
C ALA A 453 7.97 -43.46 -30.28
N GLU A 454 8.91 -44.22 -30.86
CA GLU A 454 9.02 -44.43 -32.31
C GLU A 454 7.76 -45.09 -32.89
N GLY A 455 7.19 -46.06 -32.18
CA GLY A 455 5.94 -46.72 -32.56
C GLY A 455 4.76 -45.75 -32.60
N ILE A 456 4.63 -44.88 -31.60
CA ILE A 456 3.59 -43.84 -31.53
C ILE A 456 3.77 -42.83 -32.67
N GLU A 457 5.00 -42.39 -32.94
CA GLU A 457 5.28 -41.46 -34.03
C GLU A 457 4.95 -42.06 -35.42
N ALA A 458 5.24 -43.34 -35.62
CA ALA A 458 4.89 -44.05 -36.84
C ALA A 458 3.37 -44.27 -36.99
N ALA A 459 2.67 -44.55 -35.88
CA ALA A 459 1.22 -44.76 -35.88
C ALA A 459 0.44 -43.45 -36.07
N TYR A 460 0.95 -42.33 -35.54
CA TYR A 460 0.28 -41.04 -35.55
C TYR A 460 1.19 -39.91 -36.07
N PRO A 461 1.49 -39.87 -37.39
CA PRO A 461 2.35 -38.82 -37.96
C PRO A 461 1.87 -37.39 -37.70
N HIS A 462 0.55 -37.22 -37.54
CA HIS A 462 -0.09 -35.94 -37.23
C HIS A 462 0.25 -35.41 -35.82
N GLY A 463 0.71 -36.27 -34.91
CA GLY A 463 1.13 -35.92 -33.54
C GLY A 463 2.64 -35.73 -33.37
N SER A 464 3.41 -35.71 -34.47
CA SER A 464 4.89 -35.61 -34.43
C SER A 464 5.40 -34.41 -33.62
N THR A 465 4.65 -33.29 -33.62
CA THR A 465 4.99 -32.10 -32.83
C THR A 465 4.89 -32.38 -31.32
N GLU A 466 3.76 -32.93 -30.88
CA GLU A 466 3.53 -33.33 -29.49
C GLU A 466 4.54 -34.39 -29.05
N ILE A 467 4.72 -35.45 -29.84
CA ILE A 467 5.59 -36.58 -29.51
C ILE A 467 7.06 -36.14 -29.42
N GLY A 468 7.51 -35.32 -30.38
CA GLY A 468 8.88 -34.80 -30.40
C GLY A 468 9.19 -33.91 -29.21
N LEU A 469 8.26 -33.00 -28.85
CA LEU A 469 8.41 -32.16 -27.66
C LEU A 469 8.40 -33.01 -26.39
N PHE A 470 7.46 -33.96 -26.30
CA PHE A 470 7.29 -34.85 -25.16
C PHE A 470 8.56 -35.66 -24.88
N ARG A 471 9.12 -36.30 -25.91
CA ARG A 471 10.36 -37.09 -25.82
C ARG A 471 11.57 -36.25 -25.39
N ARG A 472 11.73 -35.05 -25.98
CA ARG A 472 12.84 -34.15 -25.63
C ARG A 472 12.76 -33.68 -24.18
N CYS A 473 11.59 -33.20 -23.75
CA CYS A 473 11.39 -32.70 -22.40
C CYS A 473 11.50 -33.82 -21.35
N ALA A 474 10.94 -34.99 -21.62
CA ALA A 474 11.05 -36.13 -20.71
C ALA A 474 12.49 -36.68 -20.64
N GLY A 475 13.20 -36.71 -21.77
CA GLY A 475 14.59 -37.17 -21.83
C GLY A 475 15.56 -36.32 -21.00
N ALA A 476 15.29 -35.02 -20.84
CA ALA A 476 16.09 -34.09 -20.05
C ALA A 476 15.51 -33.83 -18.64
N LEU A 477 14.42 -34.52 -18.27
CA LEU A 477 13.73 -34.28 -17.01
C LEU A 477 14.59 -34.54 -15.76
N PRO A 478 15.46 -35.58 -15.70
CA PRO A 478 16.38 -35.74 -14.57
C PRO A 478 17.31 -34.55 -14.35
N GLU A 479 17.86 -34.01 -15.44
CA GLU A 479 18.78 -32.86 -15.43
C GLU A 479 18.03 -31.58 -15.00
N VAL A 480 16.81 -31.36 -15.51
CA VAL A 480 15.95 -30.24 -15.09
C VAL A 480 15.62 -30.33 -13.60
N LEU A 481 15.24 -31.50 -13.11
CA LEU A 481 14.87 -31.69 -11.70
C LEU A 481 16.02 -31.40 -10.73
N ARG A 482 17.27 -31.45 -11.20
CA ARG A 482 18.48 -31.10 -10.44
C ARG A 482 18.99 -29.69 -10.70
N GLY A 483 18.37 -28.94 -11.60
CA GLY A 483 18.83 -27.62 -12.04
C GLY A 483 20.06 -27.67 -12.97
N GLU A 484 20.35 -28.83 -13.56
CA GLU A 484 21.46 -29.04 -14.49
C GLU A 484 21.08 -28.63 -15.94
N ALA A 485 19.78 -28.45 -16.21
CA ALA A 485 19.24 -27.96 -17.47
C ALA A 485 18.06 -27.00 -17.25
N ASP A 486 17.92 -25.99 -18.11
CA ASP A 486 16.82 -25.03 -18.06
C ASP A 486 15.58 -25.53 -18.84
N ALA A 487 14.44 -25.58 -18.17
CA ALA A 487 13.19 -26.09 -18.73
C ALA A 487 12.65 -25.20 -19.88
N LEU A 488 12.81 -23.89 -19.79
CA LEU A 488 12.33 -22.96 -20.82
C LEU A 488 13.13 -23.10 -22.11
N THR A 489 14.44 -23.28 -22.00
CA THR A 489 15.32 -23.58 -23.13
C THR A 489 14.89 -24.86 -23.84
N LEU A 490 14.49 -25.90 -23.10
CA LEU A 490 14.00 -27.15 -23.69
C LEU A 490 12.67 -26.99 -24.45
N LEU A 491 11.77 -26.15 -23.93
CA LEU A 491 10.47 -25.89 -24.54
C LEU A 491 10.57 -25.00 -25.78
N PHE A 492 11.43 -23.97 -25.75
CA PHE A 492 11.39 -22.90 -26.76
C PHE A 492 12.63 -22.78 -27.64
N SER A 493 13.79 -23.31 -27.24
CA SER A 493 15.09 -22.94 -27.86
C SER A 493 15.99 -24.10 -28.25
N SER A 494 15.73 -25.34 -27.82
CA SER A 494 16.69 -26.45 -27.96
C SER A 494 16.47 -27.36 -29.20
N GLY A 495 15.52 -27.04 -30.08
CA GLY A 495 15.28 -27.77 -31.32
C GLY A 495 13.82 -27.75 -31.78
N GLU A 496 13.57 -28.30 -32.97
CA GLU A 496 12.22 -28.53 -33.49
C GLU A 496 11.75 -29.95 -33.13
N PRO A 497 10.48 -30.16 -32.75
CA PRO A 497 9.42 -29.15 -32.56
C PRO A 497 9.54 -28.42 -31.21
N SER A 498 9.31 -27.11 -31.20
CA SER A 498 9.21 -26.25 -30.02
C SER A 498 7.77 -26.17 -29.49
N ALA A 499 7.58 -25.62 -28.29
CA ALA A 499 6.26 -25.33 -27.76
C ALA A 499 5.49 -24.31 -28.62
N ALA A 500 6.17 -23.44 -29.37
CA ALA A 500 5.50 -22.54 -30.33
C ALA A 500 4.92 -23.32 -31.52
N ASP A 501 5.57 -24.41 -31.93
CA ASP A 501 5.08 -25.26 -33.02
C ASP A 501 3.79 -26.01 -32.65
N LEU A 502 3.56 -26.26 -31.35
CA LEU A 502 2.26 -26.78 -30.89
C LEU A 502 1.11 -25.82 -31.20
N TYR A 503 1.32 -24.51 -31.04
CA TYR A 503 0.26 -23.53 -31.29
C TYR A 503 0.15 -23.11 -32.76
N LEU A 504 1.25 -23.20 -33.52
CA LEU A 504 1.31 -22.69 -34.90
C LEU A 504 1.16 -23.78 -35.96
N LYS A 505 1.66 -24.99 -35.68
CA LYS A 505 1.82 -26.05 -36.68
C LYS A 505 1.01 -27.30 -36.36
N ALA A 506 0.71 -27.59 -35.09
CA ALA A 506 -0.04 -28.78 -34.74
C ALA A 506 -1.47 -28.72 -35.35
N PRO A 507 -1.93 -29.80 -36.01
CA PRO A 507 -3.28 -29.87 -36.59
C PRO A 507 -4.39 -29.45 -35.61
N VAL A 508 -4.26 -29.82 -34.33
CA VAL A 508 -5.21 -29.48 -33.26
C VAL A 508 -5.30 -27.98 -32.99
N ALA A 509 -4.19 -27.25 -33.06
CA ALA A 509 -4.19 -25.81 -32.84
C ALA A 509 -4.67 -25.03 -34.07
N ARG A 510 -4.53 -25.60 -35.27
CA ARG A 510 -5.10 -25.03 -36.51
C ARG A 510 -6.60 -25.28 -36.65
N ALA A 511 -7.07 -26.39 -36.09
CA ALA A 511 -8.50 -26.73 -36.00
C ALA A 511 -9.26 -25.95 -34.92
N ALA A 512 -8.55 -25.37 -33.94
CA ALA A 512 -9.11 -24.61 -32.82
C ALA A 512 -9.17 -23.12 -33.16
#